data_AF-A0A970VJI9-F1
#
_entry.id   AF-A0A970VJI9-F1
#
_cell.length_a   1.000
_cell.length_b   1.000
_cell.length_c   1.000
_cell.angle_alpha   90.00
_cell.angle_beta   90.00
_cell.angle_gamma   90.00
#
_symmetry.space_group_name_H-M   'P 1'
#
loop_
_entity.id
_entity.type
_entity.pdbx_description
1 polymer ?
#
loop_
_entity_poly.entity_id
_entity_poly.type
_entity_poly.pdbx_seq_one_letter_code
_entity_poly.pdbx_strand_id
1 'polypeptide(L)' 'MLYRKLLIEADETIYVSEEYNAFCMKKRNNYMVEQSAYCICALLQEKSGTGQTVRYARKKGLHIIDVAR' A
#
# COMPACT_ATOMS: atom_id res chain seq x y z
N MET A 1 -9.51 -19.16 -5.39
CA MET A 1 -8.95 -19.01 -6.76
C MET A 1 -8.79 -17.55 -7.21
N LEU A 2 -9.61 -16.59 -6.75
CA LEU A 2 -9.52 -15.17 -7.17
C LEU A 2 -8.12 -14.56 -7.04
N TYR A 3 -7.45 -14.73 -5.89
CA TYR A 3 -6.09 -14.21 -5.67
C TYR A 3 -5.10 -14.67 -6.75
N ARG A 4 -5.08 -15.97 -7.07
CA ARG A 4 -4.18 -16.52 -8.10
C ARG A 4 -4.51 -16.00 -9.50
N LYS A 5 -5.79 -15.77 -9.80
CA LYS A 5 -6.21 -15.18 -11.08
C LYS A 5 -5.68 -13.76 -11.24
N LEU A 6 -5.86 -12.91 -10.21
CA LEU A 6 -5.34 -11.55 -10.21
C LEU A 6 -3.81 -11.50 -10.37
N LEU A 7 -3.09 -12.44 -9.78
CA LEU A 7 -1.63 -12.54 -9.96
C LEU A 7 -1.24 -12.93 -11.40
N ILE A 8 -2.00 -13.82 -12.05
CA ILE A 8 -1.73 -14.23 -13.44
C ILE A 8 -2.04 -13.10 -14.42
N GLU A 9 -3.06 -12.29 -14.12
CA GLU A 9 -3.49 -11.17 -14.97
C GLU A 9 -2.68 -9.89 -14.76
N ALA A 10 -1.87 -9.80 -13.70
CA ALA A 10 -1.07 -8.62 -13.41
C ALA A 10 0.15 -8.53 -14.34
N ASP A 11 0.46 -7.32 -14.83
CA ASP A 11 1.66 -7.06 -15.64
C ASP A 11 2.96 -7.33 -14.86
N GLU A 12 2.95 -7.05 -13.56
CA GLU A 12 4.10 -7.25 -12.67
C GLU A 12 3.66 -7.69 -11.26
N THR A 13 4.45 -8.58 -10.65
CA THR A 13 4.29 -8.97 -9.24
C THR A 13 5.62 -8.84 -8.52
N ILE A 14 5.67 -7.99 -7.49
CA ILE A 14 6.89 -7.66 -6.76
C ILE A 14 6.79 -8.16 -5.31
N TYR A 15 7.73 -9.01 -4.92
CA TYR A 15 7.86 -9.51 -3.55
C TYR A 15 8.95 -8.73 -2.81
N VAL A 16 8.55 -7.93 -1.81
CA VAL A 16 9.50 -7.15 -0.99
C VAL A 16 10.21 -7.98 0.09
N SER A 17 9.75 -9.20 0.33
CA SER A 17 10.26 -10.16 1.32
C SER A 17 9.86 -11.57 0.89
N GLU A 18 10.78 -12.54 0.98
CA GLU A 18 10.50 -13.95 0.70
C GLU A 18 9.71 -14.61 1.82
N GLU A 19 10.03 -14.26 3.07
CA GLU A 19 9.37 -14.77 4.27
C GLU A 19 8.62 -13.66 5.01
N TYR A 20 7.59 -14.07 5.76
CA TYR A 20 6.88 -13.16 6.65
C TYR A 20 7.75 -12.76 7.85
N ASN A 21 7.79 -11.47 8.14
CA ASN A 21 8.35 -10.95 9.38
C ASN A 21 7.58 -9.70 9.83
N ALA A 22 7.77 -9.27 11.07
CA ALA A 22 7.05 -8.14 11.64
C ALA A 22 7.20 -6.82 10.86
N PHE A 23 8.23 -6.69 10.02
CA PHE A 23 8.55 -5.47 9.27
C PHE A 23 8.11 -5.52 7.80
N CYS A 24 7.83 -6.70 7.24
CA CYS A 24 7.59 -6.87 5.81
C CYS A 24 6.34 -6.12 5.33
N MET A 25 5.31 -6.03 6.18
CA MET A 25 4.08 -5.29 5.86
C MET A 25 4.33 -3.78 5.72
N LYS A 26 5.17 -3.22 6.60
CA LYS A 26 5.58 -1.81 6.51
C LYS A 26 6.46 -1.58 5.29
N LYS A 27 7.41 -2.49 5.02
CA LYS A 27 8.28 -2.43 3.83
C LYS A 27 7.45 -2.42 2.54
N ARG A 28 6.44 -3.31 2.44
CA ARG A 28 5.50 -3.35 1.31
C ARG A 28 4.76 -2.02 1.15
N ASN A 29 4.24 -1.45 2.24
CA ASN A 29 3.51 -0.18 2.16
C ASN A 29 4.41 0.99 1.74
N ASN A 30 5.64 1.05 2.24
CA ASN A 30 6.59 2.07 1.83
C ASN A 30 6.92 1.93 0.34
N TYR A 31 7.16 0.70 -0.15
CA TYR A 31 7.42 0.45 -1.56
C TYR A 31 6.26 0.96 -2.44
N MET A 32 5.01 0.65 -2.09
CA MET A 32 3.84 1.16 -2.83
C MET A 32 3.82 2.69 -2.89
N VAL A 33 4.16 3.38 -1.79
CA VAL A 33 4.21 4.84 -1.76
C VAL A 33 5.35 5.40 -2.61
N GLU A 34 6.54 4.81 -2.55
CA GLU A 34 7.70 5.27 -3.35
C GLU A 34 7.49 5.14 -4.86
N GLN A 35 6.61 4.22 -5.29
CA GLN A 35 6.38 3.90 -6.70
C GLN A 35 5.06 4.46 -7.23
N SER A 36 4.38 5.33 -6.47
CA SER A 36 3.08 5.87 -6.84
C SER A 36 3.05 7.40 -6.85
N ALA A 37 2.22 7.97 -7.72
CA ALA A 37 1.88 9.40 -7.69
C ALA A 37 0.60 9.68 -6.86
N TYR A 38 -0.25 8.66 -6.69
CA TYR A 38 -1.53 8.75 -5.99
C TYR A 38 -1.61 7.71 -4.88
N CYS A 39 -2.30 8.05 -3.79
CA CYS A 39 -2.68 7.11 -2.74
C CYS A 39 -4.20 7.14 -2.60
N ILE A 40 -4.86 6.12 -3.17
CA ILE A 40 -6.29 5.90 -3.02
C ILE A 40 -6.50 4.98 -1.82
N CYS A 41 -7.25 5.44 -0.81
CA CYS A 41 -7.42 4.70 0.43
C CYS A 41 -8.85 4.83 0.98
N ALA A 42 -9.21 3.94 1.91
CA ALA A 42 -10.37 4.09 2.79
C ALA A 42 -9.86 4.25 4.23
N LEU A 43 -9.69 5.49 4.70
CA LEU A 43 -9.09 5.78 6.01
C LEU A 43 -10.15 5.90 7.11
N LEU A 44 -10.49 4.76 7.70
CA LEU A 44 -11.50 4.67 8.76
C LEU A 44 -10.99 5.13 10.14
N GLN A 45 -9.70 4.94 10.43
CA GLN A 45 -9.07 5.29 11.71
C GLN A 45 -7.66 5.84 11.50
N GLU A 46 -7.34 6.99 12.09
CA GLU A 46 -6.03 7.64 11.97
C GLU A 46 -4.89 6.83 12.62
N LYS A 47 -5.17 6.16 13.75
CA LYS A 47 -4.23 5.28 14.46
C LYS A 47 -4.29 3.84 13.94
N SER A 48 -4.11 3.67 12.63
CA SER A 48 -4.12 2.36 11.96
C SER A 48 -2.89 2.17 11.05
N GLY A 49 -2.71 0.96 10.53
CA GLY A 49 -1.71 0.71 9.48
C GLY A 49 -1.95 1.57 8.23
N THR A 50 -3.21 1.73 7.81
CA THR A 50 -3.59 2.61 6.71
C THR A 50 -3.23 4.06 7.01
N GLY A 51 -3.55 4.55 8.22
CA GLY A 51 -3.20 5.92 8.62
C GLY A 51 -1.69 6.18 8.61
N GLN A 52 -0.87 5.20 8.99
CA GLN A 52 0.59 5.29 8.87
C GLN A 52 1.04 5.45 7.41
N THR A 53 0.47 4.65 6.50
CA THR A 53 0.80 4.71 5.07
C THR A 53 0.33 6.00 4.41
N VAL A 54 -0.87 6.48 4.73
CA VAL A 54 -1.39 7.75 4.21
C VAL A 54 -0.53 8.94 4.69
N ARG A 55 -0.10 8.95 5.95
CA ARG A 55 0.84 9.98 6.45
C ARG A 55 2.16 9.93 5.70
N TYR A 56 2.66 8.74 5.38
CA TYR A 56 3.88 8.59 4.60
C TYR A 56 3.71 9.10 3.17
N ALA A 57 2.60 8.74 2.51
CA ALA A 57 2.25 9.23 1.18
C ALA A 57 2.14 10.76 1.12
N ARG A 58 1.48 11.38 2.11
CA ARG A 58 1.42 12.85 2.24
C ARG A 58 2.81 13.46 2.35
N LYS A 59 3.68 12.89 3.19
CA LYS A 59 5.08 13.36 3.34
C LYS A 59 5.86 13.25 2.04
N LYS A 60 5.56 12.26 1.21
CA LYS A 60 6.17 12.03 -0.11
C LYS A 60 5.55 12.88 -1.23
N GLY A 61 4.51 13.65 -0.95
CA GLY A 61 3.87 14.54 -1.91
C GLY A 61 2.88 13.87 -2.85
N LEU A 62 2.42 12.65 -2.53
CA LEU A 62 1.41 11.96 -3.34
C LEU A 62 0.05 12.66 -3.20
N HIS A 63 -0.75 12.61 -4.26
CA HIS A 63 -2.16 13.01 -4.21
C HIS A 63 -2.97 11.96 -3.45
N ILE A 64 -3.64 12.38 -2.38
CA ILE A 64 -4.42 11.47 -1.53
C ILE A 64 -5.90 11.57 -1.90
N ILE A 65 -6.52 10.42 -2.18
CA ILE A 65 -7.96 10.28 -2.40
C ILE A 65 -8.49 9.32 -1.35
N ASP A 66 -9.21 9.84 -0.37
CA ASP A 66 -9.86 9.03 0.66
C ASP A 66 -11.32 8.79 0.26
N VAL A 67 -11.66 7.56 -0.11
CA VAL A 67 -13.00 7.19 -0.59
C VAL A 67 -13.98 6.87 0.55
N ALA A 68 -13.51 6.88 1.80
CA ALA A 68 -14.36 6.72 2.98
C ALA A 68 -14.93 8.05 3.49
N ARG A 69 -14.66 9.16 2.79
CA ARG A 69 -15.02 10.53 3.17
C ARG A 69 -15.60 11.32 2.01
#